data_AF-A0A3N1MPV1-F1
#
_entry.id   AF-A0A3N1MPV1-F1
#
_cell.length_a   1.000
_cell.length_b   1.000
_cell.length_c   1.000
_cell.angle_alpha   90.00
_cell.angle_beta   90.00
_cell.angle_gamma   90.00
#
_symmetry.space_group_name_H-M   'P 1'
#
loop_
_entity.id
_entity.type
_entity.pdbx_description
1 polymer ?
#
loop_
_entity_poly.entity_id
_entity_poly.type
_entity_poly.pdbx_seq_one_letter_code
_entity_poly.pdbx_strand_id
1 'polypeptide(L)'
;MKRFGKLSADIAAATLCCVLGAGVAHAAPDDATAIGGSASADDLGTDATTVVGGGTWSYGVIGHQVVSAYDNRRYTHSTSVKSSGVTKSSGRIAKGKIAGASRPKALWGNQAFWAIY
;
A
#
# COMPACT_ATOMS: atom_id res chain seq x y z
N MET A 1 -11.54 50.94 -38.64
CA MET A 1 -12.04 50.04 -37.57
C MET A 1 -10.85 49.51 -36.77
N LYS A 2 -10.96 49.46 -35.44
CA LYS A 2 -9.88 49.33 -34.43
C LYS A 2 -9.27 47.91 -34.33
N ARG A 3 -8.01 47.86 -33.85
CA ARG A 3 -7.15 46.69 -33.55
C ARG A 3 -7.41 46.09 -32.14
N PHE A 4 -6.74 44.95 -31.86
CA PHE A 4 -6.48 44.23 -30.58
C PHE A 4 -7.61 43.28 -30.12
N GLY A 5 -7.40 42.08 -29.56
CA GLY A 5 -6.20 41.40 -29.04
C GLY A 5 -6.52 39.99 -28.49
N LYS A 6 -5.48 39.37 -27.95
CA LYS A 6 -5.26 38.06 -27.31
C LYS A 6 -6.38 37.58 -26.34
N LEU A 7 -6.74 36.29 -26.40
CA LEU A 7 -7.56 35.61 -25.39
C LEU A 7 -6.88 34.31 -24.93
N SER A 8 -6.47 34.33 -23.67
CA SER A 8 -5.99 33.21 -22.87
C SER A 8 -7.16 32.27 -22.55
N ALA A 9 -6.94 30.96 -22.61
CA ALA A 9 -7.88 29.96 -22.09
C ALA A 9 -7.39 29.46 -20.74
N ASP A 10 -7.86 30.13 -19.68
CA ASP A 10 -7.88 29.61 -18.31
C ASP A 10 -8.95 28.52 -18.21
N ILE A 11 -8.56 27.28 -17.91
CA ILE A 11 -9.50 26.27 -17.43
C ILE A 11 -9.26 26.13 -15.94
N ALA A 12 -10.05 26.89 -15.18
CA ALA A 12 -10.25 26.68 -13.76
C ALA A 12 -11.24 25.53 -13.57
N ALA A 13 -10.81 24.47 -12.89
CA ALA A 13 -11.70 23.51 -12.25
C ALA A 13 -11.34 23.43 -10.76
N ALA A 14 -12.07 24.20 -9.95
CA ALA A 14 -12.23 23.91 -8.52
C ALA A 14 -13.05 22.61 -8.39
N THR A 15 -12.79 21.69 -7.46
CA THR A 15 -13.31 21.72 -6.08
C THR A 15 -12.73 20.49 -5.36
N LEU A 16 -11.83 20.66 -4.38
CA LEU A 16 -12.02 20.46 -2.94
C LEU A 16 -12.56 19.07 -2.51
N CYS A 17 -11.74 18.24 -1.85
CA CYS A 17 -11.96 17.77 -0.46
C CYS A 17 -10.88 16.76 -0.01
N CYS A 18 -10.23 17.09 1.12
CA CYS A 18 -9.71 16.22 2.19
C CYS A 18 -9.11 14.85 1.84
N VAL A 19 -7.82 14.67 2.16
CA VAL A 19 -7.38 13.84 3.30
C VAL A 19 -5.96 14.25 3.66
N LEU A 20 -5.82 14.86 4.84
CA LEU A 20 -4.55 14.93 5.57
C LEU A 20 -4.26 13.53 6.12
N GLY A 21 -3.73 12.66 5.27
CA GLY A 21 -3.02 11.48 5.72
C GLY A 21 -1.58 11.89 5.93
N ALA A 22 -1.13 12.01 7.17
CA ALA A 22 0.30 11.98 7.49
C ALA A 22 0.85 10.60 7.12
N GLY A 23 1.04 10.38 5.82
CA GLY A 23 1.77 9.24 5.30
C GLY A 23 3.22 9.44 5.72
N VAL A 24 3.65 8.67 6.72
CA VAL A 24 5.08 8.45 6.94
C VAL A 24 5.61 7.94 5.60
N ALA A 25 6.39 8.76 4.91
CA ALA A 25 7.15 8.36 3.74
C ALA A 25 8.15 7.31 4.23
N HIS A 26 7.77 6.03 4.14
CA HIS A 26 8.69 4.93 4.37
C HIS A 26 9.58 4.88 3.13
N ALA A 27 10.83 5.33 3.29
CA ALA A 27 11.84 5.39 2.24
C ALA A 27 11.82 4.10 1.42
N ALA A 28 11.46 4.21 0.14
CA ALA A 28 11.64 3.15 -0.82
C ALA A 28 13.15 2.96 -1.04
N PRO A 29 13.70 1.74 -0.87
CA PRO A 29 15.06 1.49 -1.34
C PRO A 29 15.05 1.50 -2.88
N ASP A 30 16.00 2.26 -3.41
CA ASP A 30 16.37 2.42 -4.82
C ASP A 30 16.61 1.06 -5.50
N ASP A 31 16.35 1.03 -6.81
CA ASP A 31 16.61 -0.05 -7.79
C ASP A 31 15.55 -1.18 -7.93
N ALA A 32 14.93 -1.19 -9.13
CA ALA A 32 13.64 -1.76 -9.54
C ALA A 32 12.43 -0.90 -9.09
N THR A 33 11.62 -0.42 -10.04
CA THR A 33 10.35 0.28 -9.78
C THR A 33 9.44 -0.65 -8.98
N ALA A 34 9.56 -0.62 -7.65
CA ALA A 34 8.81 -1.48 -6.78
C ALA A 34 7.35 -1.02 -6.82
N ILE A 35 6.49 -1.82 -7.45
CA ILE A 35 5.05 -1.57 -7.43
C ILE A 35 4.52 -2.19 -6.14
N GLY A 36 3.90 -1.39 -5.31
CA GLY A 36 3.38 -1.86 -4.04
C GLY A 36 2.14 -1.12 -3.61
N GLY A 37 1.53 -1.64 -2.56
CA GLY A 37 0.34 -1.06 -1.97
C GLY A 37 0.25 -1.38 -0.49
N SER A 38 -0.72 -0.75 0.15
CA SER A 38 -0.97 -0.94 1.58
C SER A 38 -2.45 -0.86 1.89
N ALA A 39 -2.83 -1.44 3.01
CA ALA A 39 -4.19 -1.35 3.54
C ALA A 39 -4.14 -1.30 5.06
N SER A 40 -5.06 -0.53 5.64
CA SER A 40 -5.28 -0.49 7.08
C SER A 40 -5.92 -1.80 7.53
N ALA A 41 -5.52 -2.27 8.70
CA ALA A 41 -6.03 -3.47 9.35
C ALA A 41 -6.50 -3.15 10.78
N ASP A 42 -6.96 -1.92 11.00
CA ASP A 42 -7.39 -1.44 12.32
C ASP A 42 -8.84 -1.81 12.65
N ASP A 43 -9.71 -1.95 11.64
CA ASP A 43 -11.09 -2.36 11.85
C ASP A 43 -11.17 -3.86 12.19
N LEU A 44 -11.86 -4.17 13.30
CA LEU A 44 -12.12 -5.54 13.76
C LEU A 44 -12.92 -6.30 12.69
N GLY A 45 -12.35 -7.40 12.15
CA GLY A 45 -12.95 -8.19 11.07
C GLY A 45 -12.43 -7.85 9.68
N THR A 46 -11.41 -6.99 9.57
CA THR A 46 -10.73 -6.73 8.29
C THR A 46 -9.82 -7.91 7.98
N ASP A 47 -10.36 -9.01 7.47
CA ASP A 47 -9.60 -9.88 6.58
C ASP A 47 -10.13 -9.68 5.16
N ALA A 48 -9.21 -9.45 4.23
CA ALA A 48 -9.54 -9.15 2.86
C ALA A 48 -8.54 -9.82 1.94
N THR A 49 -9.05 -10.38 0.84
CA THR A 49 -8.24 -10.92 -0.25
C THR A 49 -8.52 -10.13 -1.51
N THR A 50 -7.47 -9.66 -2.17
CA THR A 50 -7.55 -8.89 -3.40
C THR A 50 -6.45 -9.28 -4.38
N VAL A 51 -6.69 -9.05 -5.67
CA VAL A 51 -5.72 -9.32 -6.73
C VAL A 51 -4.99 -8.03 -7.06
N VAL A 52 -3.68 -8.00 -6.80
CA VAL A 52 -2.82 -6.82 -6.96
C VAL A 52 -1.46 -7.22 -7.53
N GLY A 53 -0.89 -6.39 -8.41
CA GLY A 53 0.43 -6.66 -9.01
C GLY A 53 0.53 -8.00 -9.77
N GLY A 54 -0.60 -8.55 -10.23
CA GLY A 54 -0.66 -9.87 -10.89
C GLY A 54 -0.56 -11.07 -9.95
N GLY A 55 -0.67 -10.86 -8.63
CA GLY A 55 -0.73 -11.89 -7.59
C GLY A 55 -1.95 -11.72 -6.68
N THR A 56 -2.14 -12.68 -5.76
CA THR A 56 -3.22 -12.63 -4.76
C THR A 56 -2.67 -12.19 -3.42
N TRP A 57 -3.18 -11.09 -2.89
CA TRP A 57 -2.80 -10.53 -1.60
C TRP A 57 -3.94 -10.67 -0.59
N SER A 58 -3.65 -11.33 0.52
CA SER A 58 -4.56 -11.45 1.66
C SER A 58 -3.97 -10.74 2.86
N TYR A 59 -4.74 -9.89 3.51
CA TYR A 59 -4.28 -9.12 4.67
C TYR A 59 -5.39 -9.00 5.69
N GLY A 60 -5.00 -8.78 6.95
CA GLY A 60 -5.98 -8.51 7.98
C GLY A 60 -5.52 -8.73 9.41
N VAL A 61 -6.47 -8.79 10.33
CA VAL A 61 -6.23 -9.17 11.73
C VAL A 61 -6.92 -10.50 12.03
N ILE A 62 -6.11 -11.53 12.30
CA ILE A 62 -6.59 -12.84 12.71
C ILE A 62 -6.29 -13.00 14.21
N GLY A 63 -7.34 -12.99 15.03
CA GLY A 63 -7.23 -13.03 16.48
C GLY A 63 -6.48 -11.83 17.05
N HIS A 64 -5.27 -12.07 17.57
CA HIS A 64 -4.39 -11.03 18.14
C HIS A 64 -3.22 -10.68 17.23
N GLN A 65 -3.26 -11.05 15.94
CA GLN A 65 -2.16 -10.82 15.01
C GLN A 65 -2.59 -10.11 13.74
N VAL A 66 -1.85 -9.09 13.34
CA VAL A 66 -1.89 -8.53 12.00
C VAL A 66 -1.12 -9.45 11.08
N VAL A 67 -1.73 -9.84 9.97
CA VAL A 67 -1.18 -10.74 8.98
C VAL A 67 -1.22 -10.09 7.60
N SER A 68 -0.19 -10.37 6.81
CA SER A 68 -0.11 -10.05 5.38
C SER A 68 0.50 -11.24 4.67
N ALA A 69 -0.19 -11.75 3.67
CA ALA A 69 0.22 -12.88 2.86
C ALA A 69 0.05 -12.54 1.38
N TYR A 70 1.10 -12.67 0.59
CA TYR A 70 1.07 -12.36 -0.84
C TYR A 70 1.62 -13.53 -1.62
N ASP A 71 0.84 -14.02 -2.58
CA ASP A 71 1.26 -15.03 -3.54
C ASP A 71 1.40 -14.38 -4.92
N ASN A 72 2.62 -14.35 -5.44
CA ASN A 72 2.86 -13.91 -6.81
C ASN A 72 3.77 -14.91 -7.54
N ARG A 73 3.23 -15.49 -8.62
CA ARG A 73 3.94 -16.47 -9.46
C ARG A 73 4.78 -15.85 -10.57
N ARG A 74 4.59 -14.56 -10.84
CA ARG A 74 5.22 -13.84 -11.95
C ARG A 74 6.45 -13.08 -11.50
N TYR A 75 6.37 -12.40 -10.35
CA TYR A 75 7.39 -11.47 -9.88
C TYR A 75 7.96 -11.86 -8.51
N THR A 76 9.18 -11.40 -8.26
CA THR A 76 9.74 -11.39 -6.90
C THR A 76 8.91 -10.43 -6.07
N HIS A 77 8.57 -10.79 -4.85
CA HIS A 77 7.63 -10.01 -4.06
C HIS A 77 7.96 -10.04 -2.58
N SER A 78 7.41 -9.09 -1.83
CA SER A 78 7.57 -9.01 -0.38
C SER A 78 6.26 -8.59 0.27
N THR A 79 6.13 -8.93 1.56
CA THR A 79 5.04 -8.44 2.41
C THR A 79 5.61 -7.83 3.66
N SER A 80 4.89 -6.86 4.22
CA SER A 80 5.22 -6.33 5.54
C SER A 80 3.95 -6.05 6.33
N VAL A 81 4.08 -6.07 7.64
CA VAL A 81 3.03 -5.64 8.57
C VAL A 81 3.61 -4.59 9.50
N LYS A 82 2.86 -3.53 9.74
CA LYS A 82 3.16 -2.50 10.72
C LYS A 82 2.13 -2.55 11.82
N SER A 83 2.59 -2.46 13.06
CA SER A 83 1.72 -2.38 14.22
C SER A 83 2.41 -1.58 15.31
N SER A 84 1.68 -0.66 15.96
CA SER A 84 2.23 0.26 16.96
C SER A 84 3.50 1.01 16.48
N GLY A 85 3.52 1.41 15.21
CA GLY A 85 4.66 2.12 14.62
C GLY A 85 5.85 1.23 14.18
N VAL A 86 5.85 -0.06 14.52
CA VAL A 86 6.95 -0.97 14.17
C VAL A 86 6.57 -1.88 13.01
N THR A 87 7.44 -1.93 12.01
CA THR A 87 7.26 -2.74 10.80
C THR A 87 8.05 -4.05 10.87
N LYS A 88 7.44 -5.15 10.44
CA LYS A 88 8.10 -6.44 10.21
C LYS A 88 7.85 -6.86 8.76
N SER A 89 8.93 -7.21 8.06
CA SER A 89 8.89 -7.64 6.66
C SER A 89 9.16 -9.14 6.55
N SER A 90 8.63 -9.76 5.50
CA SER A 90 9.03 -11.11 5.05
C SER A 90 10.39 -11.12 4.35
N GLY A 91 10.90 -9.95 3.93
CA GLY A 91 11.99 -9.85 2.96
C GLY A 91 11.52 -10.16 1.53
N ARG A 92 12.44 -10.09 0.57
CA ARG A 92 12.18 -10.44 -0.83
C ARG A 92 12.08 -11.95 -0.99
N ILE A 93 10.94 -12.41 -1.48
CA ILE A 93 10.60 -13.81 -1.72
C ILE A 93 10.53 -14.04 -3.23
N ALA A 94 11.15 -15.13 -3.68
CA ALA A 94 11.17 -15.51 -5.08
C ALA A 94 9.75 -15.82 -5.59
N LYS A 95 9.54 -15.63 -6.89
CA LYS A 95 8.27 -15.96 -7.57
C LYS A 95 7.82 -17.40 -7.28
N GLY A 96 6.51 -17.59 -7.15
CA GLY A 96 5.88 -18.89 -6.92
C GLY A 96 6.01 -19.43 -5.49
N LYS A 97 6.55 -18.64 -4.57
CA LYS A 97 6.47 -18.87 -3.13
C LYS A 97 5.54 -17.84 -2.52
N ILE A 98 4.96 -18.15 -1.36
CA ILE A 98 4.09 -17.21 -0.64
C ILE A 98 4.96 -16.39 0.30
N ALA A 99 4.90 -15.07 0.19
CA ALA A 99 5.47 -14.14 1.17
C ALA A 99 4.48 -13.94 2.32
N GLY A 100 4.93 -14.15 3.56
CA GLY A 100 4.09 -13.98 4.75
C GLY A 100 4.79 -13.16 5.82
N ALA A 101 4.07 -12.21 6.39
CA ALA A 101 4.51 -11.43 7.54
C ALA A 101 3.38 -11.33 8.57
N SER A 102 3.73 -11.49 9.86
CA SER A 102 2.79 -11.34 10.95
C SER A 102 3.41 -10.65 12.16
N ARG A 103 2.58 -9.87 12.87
CA ARG A 103 2.93 -9.20 14.12
C ARG A 103 1.74 -9.21 15.09
N PRO A 104 1.98 -9.16 16.40
CA PRO A 104 0.92 -8.87 17.37
C PRO A 104 0.20 -7.57 17.00
N LYS A 105 -1.13 -7.58 17.08
CA LYS A 105 -1.94 -6.39 16.82
C LYS A 105 -1.75 -5.35 17.92
N ALA A 106 -1.86 -4.09 17.53
CA ALA A 106 -1.93 -2.95 18.41
C ALA A 106 -3.38 -2.46 18.50
N LEU A 107 -3.65 -1.56 19.45
CA LEU A 107 -4.95 -0.90 19.54
C LEU A 107 -5.26 -0.03 18.31
N TRP A 108 -4.23 0.45 17.62
CA TRP A 108 -4.33 1.27 16.41
C TRP A 108 -3.02 1.24 15.61
N GLY A 109 -3.08 1.67 14.35
CA GLY A 109 -1.92 1.77 13.46
C GLY A 109 -1.46 0.42 12.92
N ASN A 110 -2.39 -0.53 12.80
CA ASN A 110 -2.18 -1.81 12.15
C ASN A 110 -2.31 -1.61 10.64
N GLN A 111 -1.25 -1.93 9.91
CA GLN A 111 -1.22 -1.81 8.45
C GLN A 111 -0.53 -3.03 7.83
N ALA A 112 -1.00 -3.42 6.66
CA ALA A 112 -0.40 -4.46 5.86
C ALA A 112 0.09 -3.87 4.53
N PHE A 113 1.21 -4.40 4.04
CA PHE A 113 1.88 -3.94 2.83
C PHE A 113 2.25 -5.11 1.93
N TRP A 114 2.28 -4.86 0.64
CA TRP A 114 2.80 -5.74 -0.40
C TRP A 114 3.66 -4.94 -1.38
N ALA A 115 4.66 -5.58 -1.96
CA ALA A 115 5.47 -5.02 -3.04
C ALA A 115 5.92 -6.11 -4.02
N ILE A 116 6.06 -5.76 -5.29
CA ILE A 116 6.69 -6.56 -6.34
C ILE A 116 7.95 -5.85 -6.86
N TYR A 117 8.90 -6.63 -7.35
CA TYR A 117 10.18 -6.19 -7.90
C TYR A 117 10.47 -6.90 -9.22
#